data_AF-A0A5C7PIC4-F1
#
_entry.id   AF-A0A5C7PIC4-F1
#
_cell.length_a   1.000
_cell.length_b   1.000
_cell.length_c   1.000
_cell.angle_alpha   90.00
_cell.angle_beta   90.00
_cell.angle_gamma   90.00
#
_symmetry.space_group_name_H-M   'P 1'
#
loop_
_entity.id
_entity.type
_entity.pdbx_description
1 polymer ?
#
loop_
_entity_poly.entity_id
_entity_poly.type
_entity_poly.pdbx_seq_one_letter_code
_entity_poly.pdbx_strand_id
1 'polypeptide(L)'
;MWTIEKPPANGHVADPNVETLLRELATLRSQNKKLKSQLAKKDRRSSIVERATLDAHSILTEAFSTGATSRLDMERTHGMSRRRWQWACAALRYAGILSMDKRRWRDGLDFLIDDLATAVSLIEKAASELLPGGYNRLLKLVRL
;
A
#
# COMPACT_ATOMS: atom_id res chain seq x y z
N MET A 1 39.01 26.82 25.02
CA MET A 1 38.01 27.81 24.54
C MET A 1 37.42 27.23 23.26
N TRP A 2 36.25 26.59 23.32
CA TRP A 2 35.59 25.98 22.17
C TRP A 2 34.54 26.95 21.62
N THR A 3 34.69 27.40 20.38
CA THR A 3 33.71 28.20 19.67
C THR A 3 32.61 27.30 19.12
N ILE A 4 31.39 27.48 19.62
CA ILE A 4 30.18 26.89 19.05
C ILE A 4 29.83 27.73 17.81
N GLU A 5 30.11 27.22 16.62
CA GLU A 5 29.62 27.82 15.38
C GLU A 5 28.09 27.74 15.37
N LYS A 6 27.44 28.91 15.26
CA LYS A 6 25.99 28.98 15.03
C LYS A 6 25.69 28.45 13.62
N PRO A 7 24.67 27.59 13.46
CA PRO A 7 24.25 27.16 12.12
C PRO A 7 23.74 28.37 11.32
N PRO A 8 24.01 28.42 10.00
CA PRO A 8 23.58 29.53 9.16
C PRO A 8 22.05 29.64 9.15
N ALA A 9 21.58 30.87 9.38
CA ALA A 9 20.18 31.22 9.26
C ALA A 9 19.76 31.10 7.78
N ASN A 10 18.62 30.45 7.56
CA ASN A 10 17.92 30.29 6.28
C ASN A 10 18.46 29.15 5.40
N GLY A 11 17.98 27.93 5.69
CA GLY A 11 18.17 26.74 4.86
C GLY A 11 17.45 26.87 3.52
N HIS A 12 18.03 27.63 2.60
CA HIS A 12 17.83 27.38 1.18
C HIS A 12 18.36 25.97 0.89
N VAL A 13 17.52 25.13 0.30
CA VAL A 13 17.90 23.80 -0.18
C VAL A 13 18.96 24.00 -1.25
N ALA A 14 20.23 23.97 -0.84
CA ALA A 14 21.37 24.36 -1.67
C ALA A 14 21.87 23.25 -2.61
N ASP A 15 21.26 22.05 -2.56
CA ASP A 15 21.58 20.95 -3.46
C ASP A 15 20.71 21.03 -4.73
N PRO A 16 21.31 21.31 -5.91
CA PRO A 16 20.60 21.40 -7.19
C PRO A 16 19.80 20.14 -7.53
N ASN A 17 20.23 18.97 -7.04
CA ASN A 17 19.49 17.72 -7.23
C ASN A 17 18.17 17.72 -6.45
N VAL A 18 18.18 18.24 -5.23
CA VAL A 18 16.98 18.31 -4.39
C VAL A 18 15.99 19.32 -4.96
N GLU A 19 16.47 20.47 -5.46
CA GLU A 19 15.59 21.44 -6.13
C GLU A 19 14.94 20.85 -7.40
N THR A 20 15.71 20.12 -8.20
CA THR A 20 15.22 19.43 -9.40
C THR A 20 14.15 18.39 -9.05
N LEU A 21 14.40 17.55 -8.04
CA LEU A 21 13.45 16.56 -7.55
C LEU A 21 12.16 17.21 -7.02
N LEU A 22 12.26 18.34 -6.30
CA LEU A 22 11.08 19.05 -5.80
C LEU A 22 10.23 19.64 -6.93
N ARG A 23 10.85 20.16 -7.99
CA ARG A 23 10.15 20.64 -9.19
C ARG A 23 9.46 19.51 -9.94
N GLU A 24 10.13 18.37 -10.10
CA GLU A 24 9.54 17.18 -10.73
C GLU A 24 8.36 16.66 -9.91
N LEU A 25 8.51 16.58 -8.60
CA LEU A 25 7.45 16.18 -7.67
C LEU A 25 6.24 17.13 -7.75
N ALA A 26 6.46 18.44 -7.78
CA ALA A 26 5.40 19.44 -7.96
C ALA A 26 4.67 19.24 -9.30
N THR A 27 5.43 19.00 -10.38
CA THR A 27 4.89 18.72 -11.72
C THR A 27 4.01 17.46 -11.70
N LEU A 28 4.52 16.36 -11.17
CA LEU A 28 3.79 15.10 -11.04
C LEU A 28 2.52 15.27 -10.19
N ARG A 29 2.57 16.04 -9.08
CA ARG A 29 1.38 16.35 -8.27
C ARG A 29 0.32 17.11 -9.06
N SER A 30 0.73 18.10 -9.87
CA SER A 30 -0.20 18.88 -10.70
C SER A 30 -0.87 18.03 -11.78
N GLN A 31 -0.11 17.14 -12.44
CA GLN A 31 -0.61 16.22 -13.44
C GLN A 31 -1.56 15.19 -12.81
N ASN A 32 -1.20 14.65 -11.65
CA ASN A 32 -2.03 13.72 -10.89
C ASN A 32 -3.37 14.37 -10.49
N LYS A 33 -3.35 15.65 -10.06
CA LYS A 33 -4.58 16.42 -9.76
C LYS A 33 -5.46 16.59 -11.00
N LYS A 34 -4.86 16.95 -12.14
CA LYS A 34 -5.58 17.10 -13.42
C LYS A 34 -6.22 15.77 -13.86
N LEU A 35 -5.47 14.67 -13.86
CA LEU A 35 -5.98 13.34 -14.20
C LEU A 35 -7.14 12.91 -13.27
N LYS A 36 -6.98 13.11 -11.96
CA LYS A 36 -8.05 12.82 -10.99
C LYS A 36 -9.31 13.64 -11.24
N SER A 37 -9.18 14.89 -11.68
CA SER A 37 -10.34 15.74 -12.00
C SER A 37 -11.06 15.32 -13.30
N GLN A 38 -10.36 14.62 -14.20
CA GLN A 38 -10.92 14.13 -15.47
C GLN A 38 -11.55 12.73 -15.35
N LEU A 39 -11.20 11.98 -14.30
CA LEU A 39 -11.84 10.71 -13.98
C LEU A 39 -13.26 10.93 -13.46
N ALA A 40 -14.22 10.16 -13.97
CA ALA A 40 -15.57 10.09 -13.43
C ALA A 40 -15.52 9.84 -11.90
N LYS A 41 -16.44 10.44 -11.14
CA LYS A 41 -16.51 10.29 -9.68
C LYS A 41 -16.49 8.81 -9.31
N LYS A 42 -15.36 8.33 -8.76
CA LYS A 42 -15.23 6.94 -8.32
C LYS A 42 -16.22 6.69 -7.19
N ASP A 43 -16.97 5.60 -7.31
CA ASP A 43 -17.77 5.08 -6.20
C ASP A 43 -16.83 4.83 -5.00
N ARG A 44 -17.26 5.24 -3.81
CA ARG A 44 -16.57 4.96 -2.54
C ARG A 44 -16.23 3.47 -2.41
N ARG A 45 -17.10 2.59 -2.90
CA ARG A 45 -16.88 1.13 -2.89
C ARG A 45 -15.68 0.73 -3.75
N SER A 46 -15.56 1.29 -4.95
CA SER A 46 -14.41 1.07 -5.84
C SER A 46 -13.11 1.60 -5.21
N SER A 47 -13.17 2.75 -4.54
CA SER A 47 -12.01 3.30 -3.82
C SER A 47 -11.51 2.38 -2.70
N ILE A 48 -12.41 1.69 -1.98
CA ILE A 48 -12.02 0.70 -0.96
C ILE A 48 -11.31 -0.50 -1.60
N VAL A 49 -11.81 -1.00 -2.72
CA VAL A 49 -11.21 -2.13 -3.46
C VAL A 49 -9.82 -1.77 -3.99
N GLU A 50 -9.68 -0.59 -4.61
CA GLU A 50 -8.39 -0.09 -5.08
C GLU A 50 -7.39 0.05 -3.93
N ARG A 51 -7.82 0.64 -2.81
CA ARG A 51 -6.97 0.80 -1.63
C ARG A 51 -6.57 -0.55 -1.03
N ALA A 52 -7.48 -1.51 -0.96
CA ALA A 52 -7.21 -2.86 -0.48
C ALA A 52 -6.13 -3.55 -1.32
N THR A 53 -6.18 -3.37 -2.64
CA THR A 53 -5.18 -3.94 -3.56
C THR A 53 -3.81 -3.29 -3.36
N LEU A 54 -3.74 -1.96 -3.24
CA LEU A 54 -2.48 -1.26 -2.96
C LEU A 54 -1.89 -1.68 -1.61
N ASP A 55 -2.73 -1.80 -0.59
CA ASP A 55 -2.30 -2.24 0.73
C ASP A 55 -1.83 -3.71 0.71
N ALA A 56 -2.42 -4.55 -0.15
CA ALA A 56 -1.98 -5.92 -0.38
C ALA A 56 -0.57 -5.99 -1.01
N HIS A 57 -0.25 -5.09 -1.95
CA HIS A 57 1.13 -4.96 -2.45
C HIS A 57 2.11 -4.59 -1.33
N SER A 58 1.77 -3.65 -0.44
CA SER A 58 2.64 -3.31 0.69
C SER A 58 2.90 -4.51 1.60
N ILE A 59 1.86 -5.33 1.87
CA ILE A 59 2.02 -6.57 2.65
C ILE A 59 2.95 -7.55 1.93
N LEU A 60 2.80 -7.73 0.61
CA LEU A 60 3.67 -8.62 -0.18
C LEU A 60 5.12 -8.14 -0.14
N THR A 61 5.37 -6.85 -0.38
CA THR A 61 6.73 -6.30 -0.30
C THR A 61 7.35 -6.57 1.06
N GLU A 62 6.59 -6.42 2.15
CA GLU A 62 7.07 -6.70 3.51
C GLU A 62 7.29 -8.20 3.76
N ALA A 63 6.40 -9.06 3.27
CA ALA A 63 6.50 -10.51 3.39
C ALA A 63 7.81 -11.05 2.83
N PHE A 64 8.19 -10.56 1.64
CA PHE A 64 9.37 -11.01 0.91
C PHE A 64 10.66 -10.28 1.32
N SER A 65 10.57 -9.17 2.06
CA SER A 65 11.75 -8.42 2.53
C SER A 65 12.13 -8.77 3.97
N THR A 66 11.16 -8.82 4.89
CA THR A 66 11.40 -8.99 6.32
C THR A 66 10.60 -10.14 6.95
N GLY A 67 9.49 -10.54 6.32
CA GLY A 67 8.53 -11.49 6.86
C GLY A 67 7.59 -10.92 7.93
N ALA A 68 7.75 -9.65 8.32
CA ALA A 68 6.99 -9.00 9.39
C ALA A 68 5.61 -8.51 8.88
N THR A 69 4.68 -9.44 8.73
CA THR A 69 3.37 -9.18 8.08
C THR A 69 2.19 -9.12 9.05
N SER A 70 2.46 -9.18 10.36
CA SER A 70 1.42 -9.04 11.36
C SER A 70 0.73 -7.69 11.23
N ARG A 71 -0.50 -7.59 11.75
CA ARG A 71 -1.24 -6.32 11.77
C ARG A 71 -0.44 -5.19 12.45
N LEU A 72 0.28 -5.49 13.53
CA LEU A 72 1.03 -4.49 14.29
C LEU A 72 2.28 -4.03 13.52
N ASP A 73 2.94 -4.95 12.83
CA ASP A 73 4.12 -4.62 12.02
C ASP A 73 3.72 -3.74 10.84
N MET A 74 2.64 -4.09 10.13
CA MET A 74 2.10 -3.26 9.05
C MET A 74 1.62 -1.89 9.53
N GLU A 75 1.11 -1.78 10.76
CA GLU A 75 0.75 -0.52 11.38
C GLU A 75 1.99 0.36 11.65
N ARG A 76 3.08 -0.24 12.15
CA ARG A 76 4.34 0.46 12.44
C ARG A 76 5.09 0.90 11.19
N THR A 77 5.21 0.02 10.20
CA THR A 77 6.03 0.26 9.00
C THR A 77 5.29 1.09 7.95
N HIS A 78 3.99 0.83 7.75
CA HIS A 78 3.20 1.41 6.65
C HIS A 78 2.05 2.32 7.13
N GLY A 79 1.90 2.54 8.44
CA GLY A 79 0.76 3.29 8.99
C GLY A 79 -0.58 2.63 8.65
N MET A 80 -0.58 1.30 8.45
CA MET A 80 -1.76 0.58 7.99
C MET A 80 -2.70 0.29 9.16
N SER A 81 -3.85 0.98 9.18
CA SER A 81 -4.86 0.76 10.21
C SER A 81 -5.42 -0.67 10.15
N ARG A 82 -5.95 -1.16 11.29
CA ARG A 82 -6.58 -2.49 11.38
C ARG A 82 -7.56 -2.78 10.25
N ARG A 83 -8.42 -1.81 9.91
CA ARG A 83 -9.42 -1.99 8.87
C ARG A 83 -8.77 -2.13 7.50
N ARG A 84 -7.81 -1.27 7.16
CA ARG A 84 -7.04 -1.35 5.91
C ARG A 84 -6.34 -2.71 5.77
N TRP A 85 -5.69 -3.16 6.84
CA TRP A 85 -5.03 -4.46 6.88
C TRP A 85 -6.00 -5.63 6.63
N GLN A 86 -7.19 -5.61 7.23
CA GLN A 86 -8.22 -6.63 6.97
C GLN A 86 -8.68 -6.66 5.51
N TRP A 87 -8.87 -5.48 4.89
CA TRP A 87 -9.24 -5.39 3.48
C TRP A 87 -8.11 -5.87 2.56
N ALA A 88 -6.86 -5.55 2.88
CA ALA A 88 -5.69 -6.06 2.16
C ALA A 88 -5.60 -7.59 2.23
N CYS A 89 -5.76 -8.18 3.44
CA CYS A 89 -5.83 -9.62 3.61
C CYS A 89 -6.96 -10.26 2.81
N ALA A 90 -8.13 -9.61 2.74
CA ALA A 90 -9.24 -10.07 1.92
C ALA A 90 -8.90 -10.06 0.42
N ALA A 91 -8.18 -9.04 -0.08
CA ALA A 91 -7.71 -9.00 -1.45
C ALA A 91 -6.69 -10.11 -1.75
N LEU A 92 -5.75 -10.35 -0.83
CA LEU A 92 -4.78 -11.46 -0.95
C LEU A 92 -5.45 -12.84 -0.92
N ARG A 93 -6.47 -13.04 -0.09
CA ARG A 93 -7.29 -14.27 -0.09
C ARG A 93 -8.06 -14.44 -1.39
N TYR A 94 -8.65 -13.36 -1.90
CA TYR A 94 -9.34 -13.40 -3.20
C TYR A 94 -8.38 -13.82 -4.33
N ALA A 95 -7.14 -13.32 -4.29
CA ALA A 95 -6.09 -13.68 -5.23
C ALA A 95 -5.51 -15.10 -5.04
N GLY A 96 -5.94 -15.84 -4.01
CA GLY A 96 -5.42 -17.17 -3.69
C GLY A 96 -4.01 -17.19 -3.09
N ILE A 97 -3.53 -16.04 -2.60
CA ILE A 97 -2.17 -15.88 -2.07
C ILE A 97 -2.10 -16.24 -0.58
N LEU A 98 -3.17 -15.98 0.17
CA LEU A 98 -3.28 -16.35 1.58
C LEU A 98 -4.24 -17.51 1.78
N SER A 99 -3.98 -18.30 2.83
CA SER A 99 -4.96 -19.24 3.33
C SER A 99 -6.25 -18.54 3.76
N MET A 100 -7.37 -19.24 3.58
CA MET A 100 -8.67 -18.82 4.11
C MET A 100 -8.74 -18.98 5.64
N ASP A 101 -7.82 -19.76 6.21
CA ASP A 101 -7.67 -19.85 7.66
C ASP A 101 -7.14 -18.52 8.24
N LYS A 102 -7.60 -18.20 9.44
CA LYS A 102 -7.17 -17.05 10.23
C LYS A 102 -6.16 -17.43 11.29
N ARG A 103 -5.79 -18.70 11.45
CA ARG A 103 -4.78 -19.10 12.44
C ARG A 103 -3.50 -18.27 12.22
N ARG A 104 -2.89 -17.80 13.32
CA ARG A 104 -1.58 -17.09 13.37
C ARG A 104 -1.48 -15.68 12.80
N TRP A 105 -2.57 -15.05 12.35
CA TRP A 105 -2.64 -13.61 12.02
C TRP A 105 -1.99 -12.60 13.00
N ARG A 106 -1.75 -12.97 14.27
CA ARG A 106 -1.00 -12.12 15.22
C ARG A 106 0.50 -12.20 15.03
N ASP A 107 1.00 -13.35 14.59
CA ASP A 107 2.41 -13.68 14.47
C ASP A 107 2.90 -13.47 13.03
N GLY A 108 1.98 -13.52 12.06
CA GLY A 108 2.27 -13.30 10.65
C GLY A 108 1.14 -13.83 9.75
N LEU A 109 1.26 -13.57 8.45
CA LEU A 109 0.36 -14.13 7.46
C LEU A 109 0.95 -15.41 6.85
N ASP A 110 0.07 -16.37 6.58
CA ASP A 110 0.43 -17.67 5.99
C ASP A 110 0.23 -17.61 4.47
N PHE A 111 1.33 -17.49 3.73
CA PHE A 111 1.36 -17.36 2.29
C PHE A 111 1.40 -18.75 1.63
N LEU A 112 0.49 -18.95 0.67
CA LEU A 112 0.43 -20.18 -0.14
C LEU A 112 1.38 -20.13 -1.35
N ILE A 113 1.96 -18.96 -1.62
CA ILE A 113 2.83 -18.68 -2.76
C ILE A 113 4.18 -18.22 -2.21
N ASP A 114 5.25 -18.82 -2.72
CA ASP A 114 6.65 -18.61 -2.31
C ASP A 114 7.48 -17.78 -3.30
N ASP A 115 6.90 -17.43 -4.47
CA ASP A 115 7.50 -16.54 -5.46
C ASP A 115 6.80 -15.18 -5.52
N LEU A 116 7.59 -14.11 -5.39
CA LEU A 116 7.10 -12.73 -5.40
C LEU A 116 6.49 -12.34 -6.76
N ALA A 117 7.13 -12.74 -7.86
CA ALA A 117 6.66 -12.35 -9.20
C ALA A 117 5.28 -12.96 -9.49
N THR A 118 5.09 -14.21 -9.09
CA THR A 118 3.80 -14.91 -9.15
C THR A 118 2.76 -14.24 -8.26
N ALA A 119 3.10 -13.93 -7.00
CA ALA A 119 2.18 -13.25 -6.08
C ALA A 119 1.74 -11.87 -6.59
N VAL A 120 2.66 -11.09 -7.16
CA VAL A 120 2.37 -9.79 -7.79
C VAL A 120 1.43 -9.95 -8.99
N SER A 121 1.71 -10.91 -9.86
CA SER A 121 0.85 -11.18 -11.02
C SER A 121 -0.58 -11.59 -10.61
N LEU A 122 -0.70 -12.39 -9.54
CA LEU A 122 -1.99 -12.82 -9.01
C LEU A 122 -2.79 -11.66 -8.40
N ILE A 123 -2.16 -10.76 -7.64
CA ILE A 123 -2.86 -9.61 -7.07
C ILE A 123 -3.27 -8.58 -8.13
N GLU A 124 -2.47 -8.39 -9.19
CA GLU A 124 -2.83 -7.52 -10.32
C GLU A 124 -4.01 -8.09 -11.11
N LYS A 125 -4.00 -9.41 -11.37
CA LYS A 125 -5.15 -10.10 -11.97
C LYS A 125 -6.40 -9.92 -11.11
N ALA A 126 -6.30 -10.18 -9.80
CA ALA A 126 -7.40 -9.96 -8.86
C ALA A 126 -7.91 -8.51 -8.86
N ALA A 127 -7.01 -7.53 -8.92
CA ALA A 127 -7.36 -6.11 -8.99
C ALA A 127 -8.24 -5.80 -10.21
N SER A 128 -7.88 -6.36 -11.36
CA SER A 128 -8.64 -6.22 -12.61
C SER A 128 -10.01 -6.87 -12.52
N GLU A 129 -10.13 -8.06 -11.91
CA GLU A 129 -11.39 -8.78 -11.76
C GLU A 129 -12.34 -8.16 -10.71
N LEU A 130 -11.78 -7.48 -9.72
CA LEU A 130 -12.53 -6.80 -8.67
C LEU A 130 -13.10 -5.44 -9.13
N LEU A 131 -12.71 -4.95 -10.31
CA LEU A 131 -13.23 -3.71 -10.88
C LEU A 131 -13.98 -3.98 -12.19
N PRO A 132 -15.25 -3.55 -12.34
CA PRO A 132 -16.13 -2.90 -11.35
C PRO A 132 -16.90 -3.89 -10.46
N GLY A 133 -17.15 -3.53 -9.19
CA GLY A 133 -18.13 -4.22 -8.31
C GLY A 133 -17.58 -5.22 -7.28
N GLY A 134 -16.27 -5.35 -7.12
CA GLY A 134 -15.62 -6.31 -6.22
C GLY A 134 -15.80 -6.06 -4.72
N TYR A 135 -16.39 -4.93 -4.31
CA TYR A 135 -16.59 -4.58 -2.89
C TYR A 135 -17.33 -5.67 -2.12
N ASN A 136 -18.43 -6.21 -2.66
CA ASN A 136 -19.20 -7.24 -1.99
C ASN A 136 -18.45 -8.57 -1.89
N ARG A 137 -17.58 -8.89 -2.86
CA ARG A 137 -16.75 -10.10 -2.83
C ARG A 137 -15.72 -10.00 -1.71
N LEU A 138 -14.99 -8.88 -1.65
CA LEU A 138 -14.03 -8.61 -0.58
C LEU A 138 -14.71 -8.50 0.81
N LEU A 139 -15.89 -7.89 0.90
CA LEU A 139 -16.62 -7.77 2.17
C LEU A 139 -16.93 -9.13 2.81
N LYS A 140 -17.24 -10.16 1.99
CA LYS A 140 -17.42 -11.53 2.49
C LYS A 140 -16.13 -12.05 3.12
N LEU A 141 -14.99 -11.83 2.47
CA LEU A 141 -13.67 -12.29 2.91
C LEU A 141 -13.11 -11.52 4.13
N VAL A 142 -13.54 -10.27 4.32
CA VAL A 142 -13.24 -9.51 5.55
C VAL A 142 -13.99 -10.07 6.76
N ARG A 143 -15.17 -10.67 6.53
CA ARG A 143 -16.09 -11.17 7.56
C ARG A 143 -15.88 -12.64 7.90
N LEU A 144 -15.37 -13.46 6.97
CA LEU A 144 -14.70 -14.72 7.32
C LEU A 144 -13.73 -14.43 8.43
#